data_AF-A0A925ZM40-F1
#
_entry.id   AF-A0A925ZM40-F1
#
_cell.length_a   1.000
_cell.length_b   1.000
_cell.length_c   1.000
_cell.angle_alpha   90.00
_cell.angle_beta   90.00
_cell.angle_gamma   90.00
#
_symmetry.space_group_name_H-M   'P 1'
#
loop_
_entity.id
_entity.type
_entity.pdbx_description
1 polymer ?
#
loop_
_entity_poly.entity_id
_entity_poly.type
_entity_poly.pdbx_seq_one_letter_code
_entity_poly.pdbx_strand_id
1 'polypeptide(L)' 'MRARVIGFGCRLNQSESDAIAAGLVARSWAVGEAIDVQWVVVNTCAITHAAAADARAAVRRA' A
#
# COMPACT_ATOMS: atom_id res chain seq x y z
N MET A 1 15.60 -1.01 4.74
CA MET A 1 14.29 -1.01 5.46
C MET A 1 13.33 -1.95 4.73
N ARG A 2 12.31 -2.49 5.42
CA ARG A 2 11.34 -3.44 4.83
C ARG A 2 9.94 -2.83 4.88
N ALA A 3 9.25 -2.82 3.74
CA ALA A 3 7.92 -2.23 3.61
C ALA A 3 6.96 -3.13 2.83
N ARG A 4 5.66 -2.92 3.08
CA ARG A 4 4.57 -3.48 2.27
C ARG A 4 3.71 -2.32 1.73
N VAL A 5 3.33 -2.39 0.47
CA VAL A 5 2.41 -1.42 -0.15
C VAL A 5 1.08 -2.13 -0.44
N ILE A 6 -0.02 -1.52 -0.01
CA ILE A 6 -1.39 -2.04 -0.17
C ILE A 6 -2.22 -0.96 -0.85
N GLY A 7 -2.85 -1.30 -1.98
CA GLY A 7 -3.68 -0.38 -2.76
C GLY A 7 -5.14 -0.81 -2.77
N PHE A 8 -6.06 0.13 -2.51
CA PHE A 8 -7.50 -0.05 -2.67
C PHE A 8 -8.07 1.02 -3.62
N GLY A 9 -9.04 0.65 -4.46
CA GLY A 9 -9.65 1.57 -5.42
C GLY A 9 -9.52 1.09 -6.85
N CYS A 10 -9.25 2.01 -7.78
CA CYS A 10 -9.27 1.74 -9.21
C CYS A 10 -7.87 1.53 -9.80
N ARG A 11 -7.78 1.46 -11.14
CA ARG A 11 -6.50 1.30 -11.86
C ARG A 11 -5.50 2.43 -11.58
N LEU A 12 -5.97 3.64 -11.28
CA LEU A 12 -5.09 4.74 -10.89
C LEU A 12 -4.37 4.43 -9.58
N ASN A 13 -5.11 3.98 -8.55
CA ASN A 13 -4.51 3.61 -7.26
C ASN A 13 -3.54 2.44 -7.38
N GLN A 14 -3.78 1.51 -8.30
CA GLN A 14 -2.84 0.42 -8.62
C GLN A 14 -1.55 0.99 -9.21
N SER A 15 -1.64 1.81 -10.26
CA SER A 15 -0.48 2.44 -10.89
C SER A 15 0.33 3.32 -9.93
N GLU A 16 -0.34 4.07 -9.05
CA GLU A 16 0.33 4.86 -8.00
C GLU A 16 1.04 3.96 -6.98
N SER A 17 0.41 2.85 -6.58
CA SER A 17 1.00 1.90 -5.64
C SER A 17 2.24 1.24 -6.22
N ASP A 18 2.22 0.89 -7.51
CA ASP A 18 3.37 0.36 -8.24
C ASP A 18 4.51 1.39 -8.29
N ALA A 19 4.20 2.66 -8.57
CA ALA A 19 5.17 3.74 -8.57
C ALA A 19 5.78 3.98 -7.18
N ILE A 20 4.97 3.91 -6.11
CA ILE A 20 5.43 4.01 -4.72
C ILE A 20 6.39 2.84 -4.41
N ALA A 21 6.00 1.60 -4.75
CA ALA A 21 6.83 0.42 -4.55
C ALA A 21 8.17 0.54 -5.28
N ALA A 22 8.15 0.94 -6.56
CA ALA A 22 9.36 1.17 -7.35
C ALA A 22 10.26 2.26 -6.72
N GLY A 23 9.67 3.35 -6.22
CA GLY A 23 10.39 4.41 -5.53
C GLY A 23 11.07 3.97 -4.23
N LEU A 24 10.44 3.05 -3.48
CA LEU A 24 11.03 2.44 -2.29
C LEU A 24 12.19 1.49 -2.66
N VAL A 25 12.00 0.65 -3.67
CA VAL A 25 13.05 -0.24 -4.19
C VAL A 25 14.27 0.57 -4.67
N ALA A 26 14.05 1.67 -5.39
CA ALA A 26 15.13 2.57 -5.84
C ALA A 26 15.94 3.18 -4.68
N ARG A 27 15.37 3.23 -3.47
CA ARG A 27 16.02 3.67 -2.23
C ARG A 27 16.62 2.51 -1.43
N SER A 28 16.76 1.34 -2.04
CA SER A 28 17.25 0.10 -1.41
C SER A 28 16.36 -0.43 -0.28
N TRP A 29 15.06 -0.16 -0.32
CA TRP A 29 14.10 -0.83 0.56
C TRP A 29 13.68 -2.17 -0.03
N ALA A 30 13.48 -3.17 0.82
CA ALA A 30 12.85 -4.42 0.43
C ALA A 30 11.32 -4.24 0.50
N VAL A 31 10.64 -4.41 -0.64
CA VAL A 31 9.18 -4.29 -0.75
C VAL A 31 8.60 -5.66 -1.07
N GLY A 32 7.60 -6.11 -0.32
CA GLY A 32 6.94 -7.39 -0.57
C GLY A 32 5.80 -7.69 0.39
N GLU A 33 5.21 -8.89 0.26
CA GLU A 33 4.06 -9.34 1.09
C GLU A 33 4.47 -9.91 2.46
N ALA A 34 5.74 -9.77 2.85
CA ALA A 34 6.25 -10.33 4.09
C ALA A 34 5.51 -9.78 5.33
N ILE A 35 5.33 -10.65 6.32
CA ILE A 35 4.56 -10.39 7.54
C ILE A 35 5.36 -9.54 8.56
N ASP A 36 6.69 -9.48 8.41
CA ASP A 36 7.65 -8.82 9.30
C ASP A 36 8.22 -7.52 8.70
N VAL A 37 7.33 -6.66 8.18
CA VAL A 37 7.71 -5.34 7.65
C VAL A 37 7.71 -4.27 8.76
N GLN A 38 8.61 -3.30 8.65
CA GLN A 38 8.68 -2.16 9.57
C GLN A 38 7.71 -1.04 9.17
N TRP A 39 7.28 -1.05 7.91
CA TRP A 39 6.47 0.01 7.33
C TRP A 39 5.35 -0.59 6.47
N VAL A 40 4.14 -0.07 6.61
CA VAL A 40 3.00 -0.39 5.75
C VAL A 40 2.50 0.90 5.11
N VAL A 41 2.44 0.94 3.78
CA VAL A 41 1.84 2.03 3.02
C VAL A 41 0.48 1.58 2.53
N VAL A 42 -0.58 2.33 2.87
CA VAL A 42 -1.94 2.07 2.40
C VAL A 42 -2.36 3.22 1.47
N ASN A 43 -2.47 2.94 0.17
CA ASN A 43 -3.03 3.86 -0.82
C ASN A 43 -4.52 3.53 -1.03
N THR A 44 -5.41 4.52 -1.01
CA THR A 44 -6.85 4.29 -1.19
C THR A 44 -7.56 5.43 -1.90
N CYS A 45 -8.64 5.11 -2.59
CA CYS A 45 -9.61 6.09 -3.07
C CYS A 45 -10.69 6.34 -2.01
N ALA A 46 -10.93 7.62 -1.67
CA ALA A 46 -11.95 8.00 -0.68
C ALA A 46 -13.38 8.10 -1.26
N ILE A 47 -13.55 8.05 -2.58
CA ILE A 47 -14.85 8.31 -3.23
C ILE A 47 -15.80 7.12 -3.18
N THR A 48 -15.29 5.90 -2.96
CA THR A 48 -16.12 4.71 -2.80
C THR A 48 -16.07 4.22 -1.36
N HIS A 49 -17.24 3.93 -0.80
CA HIS A 49 -17.34 3.40 0.57
C HIS A 49 -16.59 2.07 0.74
N ALA A 50 -16.56 1.24 -0.31
CA ALA A 50 -15.86 -0.04 -0.31
C ALA A 50 -14.34 0.13 -0.14
N ALA A 51 -13.68 0.91 -1.01
CA ALA A 51 -12.22 1.12 -0.92
C ALA A 51 -11.84 1.81 0.40
N ALA A 52 -12.68 2.73 0.90
CA ALA A 52 -12.47 3.36 2.19
C ALA A 52 -12.63 2.36 3.37
N ALA A 53 -13.57 1.42 3.28
CA ALA A 53 -13.76 0.38 4.29
C ALA A 53 -12.58 -0.60 4.32
N ASP A 54 -12.11 -1.05 3.15
CA ASP A 54 -10.97 -1.96 3.03
C ASP A 54 -9.69 -1.31 3.56
N ALA A 55 -9.45 -0.05 3.23
CA ALA A 55 -8.33 0.71 3.76
C ALA A 55 -8.36 0.81 5.29
N ARG A 56 -9.52 1.11 5.89
CA ARG A 56 -9.67 1.13 7.35
C ARG A 56 -9.44 -0.26 7.96
N ALA A 57 -9.88 -1.33 7.31
CA ALA A 57 -9.64 -2.69 7.79
C ALA A 57 -8.15 -3.05 7.75
N ALA A 58 -7.44 -2.66 6.68
CA ALA A 58 -5.99 -2.85 6.56
C ALA A 58 -5.22 -2.07 7.63
N VAL A 59 -5.54 -0.78 7.83
CA VAL A 59 -4.89 0.06 8.85
C VAL A 59 -5.08 -0.49 10.26
N ARG A 60 -6.24 -1.08 10.59
CA ARG A 60 -6.47 -1.72 11.91
C ARG A 60 -5.65 -2.98 12.16
N ARG A 61 -5.09 -3.59 11.11
CA ARG A 61 -4.30 -4.83 11.18
C ARG A 61 -2.80 -4.60 10.97
N ALA A 62 -2.40 -3.35 10.71
CA ALA A 62 -1.03 -2.96 10.42
C ALA A 62 -0.21 -2.73 11.70
#